data_AF-A0AAT9HH21-F1
#
_entry.id   AF-A0AAT9HH21-F1
#
_cell.length_a   1.000
_cell.length_b   1.000
_cell.length_c   1.000
_cell.angle_alpha   90.00
_cell.angle_beta   90.00
_cell.angle_gamma   90.00
#
_symmetry.space_group_name_H-M   'P 1'
#
loop_
_entity.id
_entity.type
_entity.pdbx_description
1 polymer ?
#
loop_
_entity_poly.entity_id
_entity_poly.type
_entity_poly.pdbx_seq_one_letter_code
_entity_poly.pdbx_strand_id
1 'polypeptide(L)'
;MALSVECARSAIRRAGASRPLWVAASVGPYGAMLADGSEYRGRYGLTVRELERFHRPRMEVLAAAAPDVLALETVPDTDEAEALLRAVRGLGVPAWLSYSASGDRTRAGQPLEEAFALAARADEVIAVGVNCCTPRTPTTPSPSPPASPASRSWSTPTAVRPGTRGRGRGRAGRRSVPGG
;
A
#
# COMPACT_ATOMS: atom_id res chain seq x y z
N MET A 1 -19.20 0.96 6.42
CA MET A 1 -17.90 0.41 5.95
C MET A 1 -17.88 -1.11 5.96
N ALA A 2 -18.28 -1.81 7.03
CA ALA A 2 -18.34 -3.28 7.02
C ALA A 2 -19.14 -3.91 5.85
N LEU A 3 -20.25 -3.28 5.46
CA LEU A 3 -21.09 -3.74 4.34
C LEU A 3 -20.34 -3.84 2.99
N SER A 4 -19.29 -3.02 2.75
CA SER A 4 -18.55 -3.11 1.48
C SER A 4 -17.74 -4.40 1.38
N VAL A 5 -17.14 -4.85 2.49
CA VAL A 5 -16.40 -6.12 2.58
C VAL A 5 -17.37 -7.30 2.41
N GLU A 6 -18.53 -7.24 3.05
CA GLU A 6 -19.56 -8.27 2.93
C GLU A 6 -20.10 -8.38 1.48
N CYS A 7 -20.36 -7.25 0.83
CA CYS A 7 -20.75 -7.21 -0.57
C CYS A 7 -19.70 -7.86 -1.49
N ALA A 8 -18.41 -7.56 -1.27
CA ALA A 8 -17.32 -8.18 -2.04
C ALA A 8 -17.25 -9.70 -1.82
N ARG A 9 -17.39 -10.18 -0.57
CA ARG A 9 -17.46 -11.61 -0.27
C ARG A 9 -18.68 -12.28 -0.92
N SER A 10 -19.83 -11.62 -0.91
CA SER A 10 -21.04 -12.10 -1.59
C SER A 10 -20.84 -12.21 -3.11
N ALA A 11 -20.16 -11.23 -3.71
CA ALA A 11 -19.78 -11.29 -5.12
C ALA A 11 -18.86 -12.48 -5.43
N ILE A 12 -17.84 -12.75 -4.60
CA ILE A 12 -16.96 -13.92 -4.75
C ILE A 12 -17.76 -15.23 -4.70
N ARG A 13 -18.67 -15.38 -3.73
CA ARG A 13 -19.52 -16.58 -3.63
C ARG A 13 -20.37 -16.79 -4.88
N ARG A 14 -20.93 -15.72 -5.45
CA ARG A 14 -21.76 -15.77 -6.66
C ARG A 14 -20.96 -16.02 -7.94
N ALA A 15 -19.70 -15.57 -7.99
CA ALA A 15 -18.85 -15.73 -9.16
C ALA A 15 -18.44 -17.19 -9.43
N GLY A 16 -18.55 -18.08 -8.45
CA GLY A 16 -18.23 -19.50 -8.62
C GLY A 16 -16.78 -19.75 -9.06
N ALA A 17 -15.85 -18.87 -8.68
CA ALA A 17 -14.47 -18.94 -9.14
C ALA A 17 -13.79 -20.23 -8.63
N SER A 18 -13.11 -20.93 -9.53
CA SER A 18 -12.33 -22.14 -9.21
C SER A 18 -11.01 -21.86 -8.48
N ARG A 19 -10.58 -20.59 -8.45
CA ARG A 19 -9.37 -20.14 -7.77
C ARG A 19 -9.71 -19.26 -6.57
N PRO A 20 -8.84 -19.19 -5.54
CA PRO A 20 -9.01 -18.27 -4.43
C PRO A 20 -9.10 -16.82 -4.93
N LEU A 21 -10.09 -16.08 -4.42
CA LEU A 21 -10.25 -14.64 -4.64
C LEU A 21 -10.04 -13.93 -3.31
N TRP A 22 -9.32 -12.81 -3.35
CA TRP A 22 -9.04 -11.99 -2.17
C TRP A 22 -9.96 -10.77 -2.14
N VAL A 23 -10.34 -10.35 -0.93
CA VAL A 23 -11.02 -9.09 -0.65
C VAL A 23 -10.04 -8.12 -0.02
N ALA A 24 -9.69 -7.08 -0.77
CA ALA A 24 -8.94 -5.95 -0.26
C ALA A 24 -9.89 -4.84 0.19
N ALA A 25 -9.79 -4.43 1.46
CA ALA A 25 -10.54 -3.29 1.95
C ALA A 25 -9.75 -2.00 1.75
N SER A 26 -10.28 -1.11 0.92
CA SER A 26 -9.68 0.18 0.58
C SER A 26 -9.66 1.15 1.77
N VAL A 27 -8.49 1.77 1.97
CA VAL A 27 -8.24 2.88 2.89
C VAL A 27 -7.57 4.00 2.10
N GLY A 28 -8.38 4.95 1.62
CA GLY A 28 -7.88 6.12 0.88
C GLY A 28 -7.33 7.24 1.78
N PRO A 29 -6.63 8.22 1.19
CA PRO A 29 -5.99 9.31 1.93
C PRO A 29 -7.00 10.26 2.55
N TYR A 30 -6.55 11.05 3.52
CA TYR A 30 -7.31 12.09 4.20
C TYR A 30 -7.85 13.11 3.20
N GLY A 31 -7.05 13.52 2.21
CA GLY A 31 -7.47 14.48 1.20
C GLY A 31 -8.65 14.04 0.33
N ALA A 32 -8.86 12.73 0.14
CA ALA A 32 -10.04 12.21 -0.56
C ALA A 32 -11.33 12.40 0.25
N MET A 33 -11.22 12.59 1.57
CA MET A 33 -12.34 12.79 2.48
C MET A 33 -12.69 14.27 2.68
N LEU A 34 -11.81 15.18 2.25
CA LEU A 34 -12.04 16.63 2.30
C LEU A 34 -12.92 17.16 1.16
N ALA A 35 -13.11 16.37 0.09
CA ALA A 35 -13.91 16.72 -1.10
C ALA A 35 -13.53 18.07 -1.75
N ASP A 36 -12.33 18.58 -1.50
CA ASP A 36 -11.81 19.88 -1.97
C ASP A 36 -10.68 19.73 -3.02
N GLY A 37 -10.44 18.51 -3.50
CA GLY A 37 -9.37 18.18 -4.43
C GLY A 37 -7.97 18.08 -3.82
N SER A 38 -7.84 18.10 -2.48
CA SER A 38 -6.57 17.88 -1.77
C SER A 38 -6.07 16.42 -1.80
N GLU A 39 -6.84 15.50 -2.40
CA GLU A 39 -6.49 14.08 -2.57
C GLU A 39 -5.14 13.84 -3.27
N TYR A 40 -4.59 14.84 -3.98
CA TYR A 40 -3.28 14.79 -4.64
C TYR A 40 -2.25 15.80 -4.10
N ARG A 41 -2.54 16.54 -3.03
CA ARG A 41 -1.61 17.55 -2.49
C ARG A 41 -0.77 17.02 -1.33
N GLY A 42 -1.39 16.25 -0.43
CA GLY A 42 -0.77 15.89 0.85
C GLY A 42 -0.45 17.12 1.71
N ARG A 43 0.31 16.93 2.79
CA ARG A 43 0.78 18.01 3.69
C ARG A 43 -0.36 18.93 4.16
N TYR A 44 -1.40 18.32 4.73
CA TYR A 44 -2.64 18.98 5.13
C TYR A 44 -2.52 19.97 6.31
N GLY A 45 -1.30 20.25 6.79
CA GLY A 45 -1.07 21.00 8.03
C GLY A 45 -1.39 20.20 9.30
N LEU A 46 -1.64 18.90 9.18
CA LEU A 46 -1.90 17.99 10.29
C LEU A 46 -0.64 17.23 10.69
N THR A 47 -0.52 16.93 11.97
CA THR A 47 0.52 16.05 12.50
C THR A 47 0.21 14.58 12.18
N VAL A 48 1.25 13.75 12.16
CA VAL A 48 1.12 12.27 12.03
C VAL A 48 0.11 11.70 13.05
N ARG A 49 0.09 12.22 14.28
CA ARG A 49 -0.84 11.75 15.33
C ARG A 49 -2.29 12.11 15.05
N GLU A 50 -2.55 13.28 14.45
CA GLU A 50 -3.91 13.68 14.07
C GLU A 50 -4.41 12.84 12.90
N LEU A 51 -3.56 12.60 11.90
CA LEU A 51 -3.87 11.70 10.78
C LEU A 51 -4.09 10.26 11.26
N GLU A 52 -3.30 9.78 12.22
CA GLU A 52 -3.47 8.46 12.81
C GLU A 52 -4.83 8.34 13.52
N ARG A 53 -5.18 9.35 14.34
CA ARG A 53 -6.48 9.43 15.02
C ARG A 53 -7.64 9.45 14.04
N PHE A 54 -7.47 10.08 12.87
CA PHE A 54 -8.45 10.09 11.81
C PHE A 54 -8.64 8.70 11.16
N HIS A 55 -7.55 8.03 10.81
CA HIS A 55 -7.61 6.75 10.08
C HIS A 55 -7.99 5.56 10.96
N ARG A 56 -7.56 5.56 12.22
CA ARG A 56 -7.65 4.41 13.12
C ARG A 56 -9.08 3.85 13.27
N PRO A 57 -10.12 4.64 13.60
CA PRO A 57 -11.47 4.09 13.80
C PRO A 57 -12.03 3.44 12.53
N ARG A 58 -11.75 4.02 11.36
CA ARG A 58 -12.16 3.46 10.07
C ARG A 58 -11.48 2.13 9.79
N MET A 59 -10.18 2.05 10.06
CA MET A 59 -9.42 0.82 9.86
C MET A 59 -9.86 -0.28 10.82
N GLU A 60 -10.20 0.04 12.07
CA GLU A 60 -10.78 -0.92 13.02
C GLU A 60 -12.11 -1.49 12.52
N VAL A 61 -13.01 -0.64 11.99
CA VAL A 61 -14.28 -1.10 11.39
C VAL A 61 -14.05 -2.00 10.17
N LEU A 62 -13.07 -1.68 9.32
CA LEU A 62 -12.74 -2.51 8.16
C LEU A 62 -12.10 -3.83 8.59
N ALA A 63 -11.16 -3.81 9.55
CA ALA A 63 -10.50 -5.01 10.06
C ALA A 63 -11.49 -5.96 10.74
N ALA A 64 -12.46 -5.42 11.50
CA ALA A 64 -13.52 -6.21 12.13
C ALA A 64 -14.42 -6.94 11.10
N ALA A 65 -14.48 -6.45 9.86
CA ALA A 65 -15.18 -7.12 8.77
C ALA A 65 -14.37 -8.25 8.10
N ALA A 66 -13.16 -8.54 8.59
CA ALA A 66 -12.24 -9.60 8.15
C ALA A 66 -11.96 -9.64 6.62
N PRO A 67 -11.47 -8.53 6.02
CA PRO A 67 -10.89 -8.58 4.69
C PRO A 67 -9.61 -9.43 4.70
N ASP A 68 -9.19 -9.90 3.53
CA ASP A 68 -7.93 -10.66 3.41
C ASP A 68 -6.71 -9.73 3.54
N VAL A 69 -6.87 -8.45 3.17
CA VAL A 69 -5.81 -7.43 3.20
C VAL A 69 -6.41 -6.02 3.27
N LEU A 70 -5.70 -5.09 3.89
CA LEU A 70 -5.99 -3.65 3.83
C LEU A 70 -5.19 -2.99 2.70
N ALA A 71 -5.88 -2.22 1.88
CA ALA A 71 -5.27 -1.46 0.79
C ALA A 71 -5.09 0.00 1.23
N LEU A 72 -3.93 0.33 1.80
CA LEU A 72 -3.57 1.71 2.15
C LEU A 72 -3.14 2.40 0.86
N GLU A 73 -4.07 3.08 0.19
CA GLU A 73 -3.91 3.40 -1.22
C GLU A 73 -4.00 4.88 -1.55
N THR A 74 -3.32 5.28 -2.62
CA THR A 74 -3.31 6.65 -3.16
C THR A 74 -2.71 7.68 -2.18
N VAL A 75 -1.78 7.24 -1.31
CA VAL A 75 -1.21 8.09 -0.27
C VAL A 75 -0.29 9.15 -0.91
N PRO A 76 -0.51 10.46 -0.72
CA PRO A 76 0.23 11.50 -1.44
C PRO A 76 1.55 11.88 -0.77
N ASP A 77 1.75 11.57 0.51
CA ASP A 77 2.89 12.02 1.29
C ASP A 77 3.36 11.01 2.36
N THR A 78 4.56 11.23 2.88
CA THR A 78 5.20 10.35 3.86
C THR A 78 4.61 10.43 5.27
N ASP A 79 4.03 11.58 5.63
CA ASP A 79 3.53 11.83 6.98
C ASP A 79 2.22 11.07 7.19
N GLU A 80 1.35 11.08 6.17
CA GLU A 80 0.15 10.27 6.13
C GLU A 80 0.46 8.77 6.01
N ALA A 81 1.46 8.40 5.21
CA ALA A 81 1.91 7.01 5.16
C ALA A 81 2.34 6.53 6.55
N GLU A 82 3.14 7.31 7.27
CA GLU A 82 3.53 6.98 8.64
C GLU A 82 2.31 6.85 9.56
N ALA A 83 1.33 7.75 9.45
CA ALA A 83 0.10 7.70 10.22
C ALA A 83 -0.70 6.41 9.97
N LEU A 84 -0.84 6.00 8.71
CA LEU A 84 -1.50 4.75 8.32
C LEU A 84 -0.76 3.51 8.83
N LEU A 85 0.59 3.52 8.76
CA LEU A 85 1.43 2.45 9.30
C LEU A 85 1.38 2.34 10.82
N ARG A 86 1.12 3.45 11.54
CA ARG A 86 0.83 3.39 12.98
C ARG A 86 -0.57 2.87 13.24
N ALA A 87 -1.55 3.35 12.48
CA ALA A 87 -2.95 2.95 12.64
C ALA A 87 -3.19 1.46 12.38
N VAL A 88 -2.45 0.83 11.43
CA VAL A 88 -2.59 -0.60 11.11
C VAL A 88 -2.09 -1.54 12.20
N ARG A 89 -1.19 -1.06 13.09
CA ARG A 89 -0.56 -1.91 14.10
C ARG A 89 -1.58 -2.53 15.04
N GLY A 90 -1.45 -3.83 15.22
CA GLY A 90 -2.30 -4.61 16.12
C GLY A 90 -3.71 -4.90 15.58
N LEU A 91 -4.02 -4.54 14.32
CA LEU A 91 -5.32 -4.88 13.72
C LEU A 91 -5.42 -6.34 13.24
N GLY A 92 -4.30 -7.06 13.15
CA GLY A 92 -4.27 -8.47 12.79
C GLY A 92 -4.57 -8.78 11.31
N VAL A 93 -4.62 -7.75 10.45
CA VAL A 93 -4.85 -7.88 9.01
C VAL A 93 -3.63 -7.35 8.26
N PRO A 94 -3.06 -8.09 7.29
CA PRO A 94 -1.93 -7.60 6.49
C PRO A 94 -2.37 -6.41 5.63
N ALA A 95 -1.41 -5.59 5.21
CA ALA A 95 -1.66 -4.43 4.38
C ALA A 95 -0.68 -4.31 3.21
N TRP A 96 -1.11 -3.63 2.15
CA TRP A 96 -0.17 -3.00 1.22
C TRP A 96 -0.25 -1.49 1.32
N LEU A 97 0.83 -0.81 0.93
CA LEU A 97 0.88 0.65 0.84
C LEU A 97 1.15 1.07 -0.61
N SER A 98 0.29 1.92 -1.17
CA SER A 98 0.55 2.53 -2.47
C SER A 98 0.53 4.05 -2.42
N TYR A 99 1.57 4.66 -2.98
CA TYR A 99 1.69 6.10 -3.10
C TYR A 99 1.08 6.61 -4.40
N SER A 100 0.49 7.81 -4.36
CA SER A 100 0.31 8.60 -5.57
C SER A 100 1.62 9.33 -5.89
N ALA A 101 2.08 9.24 -7.14
CA ALA A 101 3.42 9.67 -7.52
C ALA A 101 3.47 10.43 -8.85
N SER A 102 4.54 11.20 -9.02
CA SER A 102 4.93 11.87 -10.26
C SER A 102 6.44 11.71 -10.46
N GLY A 103 6.83 10.89 -11.45
CA GLY A 103 8.24 10.52 -11.63
C GLY A 103 8.76 9.65 -10.49
N ASP A 104 9.88 10.05 -9.90
CA ASP A 104 10.55 9.42 -8.76
C ASP A 104 10.12 9.98 -7.40
N ARG A 105 9.08 10.82 -7.37
CA ARG A 105 8.58 11.48 -6.15
C ARG A 105 7.12 11.18 -5.88
N THR A 106 6.73 11.20 -4.61
CA THR A 106 5.33 11.27 -4.19
C THR A 106 4.68 12.55 -4.73
N ARG A 107 3.35 12.62 -4.73
CA ARG A 107 2.62 13.83 -5.13
C ARG A 107 2.93 15.06 -4.27
N ALA A 108 3.26 14.87 -2.99
CA ALA A 108 3.73 15.94 -2.09
C ALA A 108 5.25 16.21 -2.17
N GLY A 109 5.93 15.59 -3.13
CA GLY A 109 7.31 15.91 -3.49
C GLY A 109 8.38 15.25 -2.63
N GLN A 110 8.10 14.18 -1.89
CA GLN A 110 9.12 13.37 -1.22
C GLN A 110 9.72 12.32 -2.19
N PRO A 111 11.00 11.93 -2.08
CA PRO A 111 11.56 10.84 -2.87
C PRO A 111 10.85 9.52 -2.60
N LEU A 112 10.52 8.75 -3.64
CA LEU A 112 9.86 7.45 -3.48
C LEU A 112 10.71 6.43 -2.74
N GLU A 113 12.04 6.50 -2.87
CA GLU A 113 12.96 5.63 -2.13
C GLU A 113 12.80 5.78 -0.61
N GLU A 114 12.77 7.03 -0.14
CA GLU A 114 12.53 7.34 1.29
C GLU A 114 11.13 6.94 1.72
N ALA A 115 10.14 7.16 0.85
CA ALA A 115 8.75 6.78 1.11
C ALA A 115 8.59 5.26 1.28
N PHE A 116 9.17 4.46 0.38
CA PHE A 116 9.14 2.99 0.48
C PHE A 116 9.92 2.46 1.69
N ALA A 117 10.96 3.16 2.15
CA ALA A 117 11.71 2.78 3.34
C ALA A 117 10.87 2.82 4.62
N LEU A 118 9.79 3.60 4.68
CA LEU A 118 8.86 3.64 5.82
C LEU A 118 8.14 2.29 5.99
N ALA A 119 7.64 1.73 4.90
CA ALA A 119 6.94 0.46 4.91
C ALA A 119 7.82 -0.72 5.34
N ALA A 120 9.13 -0.65 5.09
CA ALA A 120 10.07 -1.68 5.53
C ALA A 120 10.19 -1.80 7.07
N ARG A 121 9.60 -0.87 7.83
CA ARG A 121 9.57 -0.86 9.30
C ARG A 121 8.25 -1.35 9.89
N ALA A 122 7.31 -1.79 9.06
CA ALA A 122 5.99 -2.26 9.49
C ALA A 122 5.82 -3.73 9.08
N ASP A 123 5.74 -4.63 10.06
CA ASP A 123 5.64 -6.07 9.83
C ASP A 123 4.30 -6.46 9.17
N GLU A 124 3.28 -5.63 9.32
CA GLU A 124 1.97 -5.80 8.69
C GLU A 124 2.00 -5.56 7.18
N VAL A 125 3.02 -4.86 6.65
CA VAL A 125 3.09 -4.49 5.23
C VAL A 125 3.72 -5.58 4.39
N ILE A 126 2.91 -6.18 3.52
CA ILE A 126 3.33 -7.30 2.66
C ILE A 126 3.76 -6.86 1.25
N ALA A 127 3.41 -5.63 0.86
CA ALA A 127 3.72 -5.05 -0.45
C ALA A 127 3.70 -3.52 -0.42
N VAL A 128 4.50 -2.90 -1.29
CA VAL A 128 4.51 -1.44 -1.52
C VAL A 128 4.41 -1.14 -3.00
N GLY A 129 3.93 0.03 -3.40
CA GLY A 129 3.93 0.42 -4.81
C GLY A 129 3.45 1.83 -5.07
N VAL A 130 3.10 2.09 -6.33
CA VAL A 130 2.48 3.35 -6.77
C VAL A 130 1.19 3.08 -7.52
N ASN A 131 0.22 3.98 -7.38
CA ASN A 131 -1.02 4.00 -8.15
C ASN A 131 -1.40 5.45 -8.51
N CYS A 132 -2.32 5.65 -9.45
CA CYS A 132 -2.81 6.99 -9.83
C CYS A 132 -1.72 7.96 -10.36
N CYS A 133 -0.73 7.45 -11.08
CA CYS A 133 0.25 8.25 -11.83
C CYS A 133 -0.35 8.74 -13.16
N THR A 134 -0.05 9.96 -13.58
CA THR A 134 -0.33 10.38 -14.97
C THR A 134 0.41 9.45 -15.93
N PRO A 135 -0.24 8.91 -16.97
CA PRO A 135 0.44 8.11 -17.98
C PRO A 135 1.63 8.91 -18.51
N ARG A 136 2.81 8.29 -18.52
CA ARG A 136 4.02 8.90 -19.08
C ARG A 136 3.71 9.22 -20.54
N THR A 137 3.70 10.49 -20.92
CA THR A 137 3.71 10.89 -22.34
C THR A 137 5.01 10.35 -22.94
N PRO A 138 4.99 9.43 -23.91
CA PRO A 138 6.22 9.05 -24.59
C PRO A 138 6.73 10.25 -25.40
N THR A 139 7.84 10.83 -24.98
CA THR A 139 8.60 11.81 -25.77
C THR A 139 9.40 11.10 -26.87
N THR A 140 8.71 10.60 -27.90
CA THR A 140 9.22 10.41 -29.28
C THR A 140 8.06 9.95 -30.19
N PRO A 141 7.88 10.51 -31.41
CA PRO A 141 6.83 10.08 -32.31
C PRO A 141 7.22 8.75 -32.96
N SER A 142 6.51 7.67 -32.63
CA SER A 142 6.48 6.43 -33.42
C SER A 142 5.06 6.26 -33.98
N PRO A 143 4.90 5.92 -35.27
CA PRO A 143 3.59 5.91 -35.91
C PRO A 143 2.82 4.66 -35.46
N SER A 144 1.83 4.85 -34.59
CA SER A 144 0.80 3.86 -34.28
C SER A 144 -0.50 4.59 -33.92
N PRO A 145 -1.67 4.01 -34.24
CA PRO A 145 -2.94 4.74 -34.33
C PRO A 145 -3.47 5.19 -32.95
N PRO A 146 -4.38 6.18 -32.91
CA PRO A 146 -4.73 6.87 -31.67
C PRO A 146 -5.41 5.94 -30.66
N ALA A 147 -4.85 5.89 -29.45
CA ALA A 147 -5.48 5.26 -28.30
C ALA A 147 -6.69 6.09 -27.82
N SER A 148 -7.80 5.40 -27.52
CA SER A 148 -9.01 5.98 -26.94
C SER A 148 -8.73 6.69 -25.60
N PRO A 149 -9.45 7.78 -25.28
CA PRO A 149 -9.27 8.49 -24.02
C PRO A 149 -9.86 7.67 -22.87
N ALA A 150 -9.17 7.70 -21.72
CA ALA A 150 -9.53 7.08 -20.44
C ALA A 150 -9.18 5.58 -20.27
N SER A 151 -7.88 5.26 -20.28
CA SER A 151 -7.38 4.17 -19.43
C SER A 151 -6.70 4.79 -18.21
N ARG A 152 -7.40 4.82 -17.07
CA ARG A 152 -6.71 4.90 -15.77
C ARG A 152 -5.92 3.61 -15.67
N SER A 153 -4.62 3.64 -15.94
CA SER A 153 -3.77 2.46 -15.80
C SER A 153 -3.72 2.09 -14.32
N TRP A 154 -4.47 1.07 -13.93
CA TRP A 154 -4.33 0.42 -12.63
C TRP A 154 -3.08 -0.45 -12.71
N SER A 155 -1.92 0.13 -12.41
CA SER A 155 -0.74 -0.68 -12.13
C SER A 155 -0.95 -1.34 -10.79
N THR A 156 -1.07 -2.67 -10.76
CA THR A 156 -1.02 -3.43 -9.52
C THR A 156 0.22 -3.01 -8.74
N PRO A 157 0.15 -2.79 -7.41
CA PRO A 157 1.33 -2.52 -6.60
C PRO A 157 2.38 -3.60 -6.89
N THR A 158 3.58 -3.19 -7.30
CA THR A 158 4.66 -4.15 -7.52
C THR A 158 5.13 -4.58 -6.14
N ALA A 159 4.73 -5.76 -5.68
CA ALA A 159 5.12 -6.27 -4.37
C ALA A 159 6.66 -6.35 -4.22
N VAL A 160 7.28 -5.29 -3.71
CA VAL A 160 8.65 -5.32 -3.21
C VAL A 160 8.54 -5.76 -1.75
N ARG A 161 8.88 -7.03 -1.48
CA ARG A 161 9.03 -7.50 -0.11
C ARG A 161 10.19 -6.70 0.53
N PRO A 162 9.97 -5.95 1.61
CA PRO A 162 11.09 -5.37 2.34
C PRO A 162 11.97 -6.52 2.86
N GLY A 163 13.28 -6.40 2.61
CA GLY A 163 14.23 -7.49 2.81
C GLY A 163 14.16 -8.06 4.22
N THR A 164 13.94 -9.38 4.30
CA THR A 164 14.15 -10.15 5.52
C THR A 164 15.54 -9.85 6.05
N ARG A 165 15.64 -9.24 7.24
CA ARG A 165 16.93 -9.09 7.92
C ARG A 165 17.53 -10.48 8.09
N GLY A 166 18.60 -10.75 7.33
CA GLY A 166 19.35 -12.00 7.43
C GLY A 166 19.83 -12.17 8.87
N ARG A 167 19.37 -13.23 9.53
CA ARG A 167 20.04 -13.75 10.73
C ARG A 167 21.43 -14.22 10.28
N GLY A 168 22.43 -13.41 10.61
CA GLY A 168 23.83 -13.73 10.35
C GLY A 168 24.28 -14.95 11.14
N ARG A 169 24.82 -15.92 10.38
CA ARG A 169 26.01 -16.74 10.65
C ARG A 169 26.06 -17.54 11.96
N GLY A 170 25.90 -18.86 11.80
CA GLY A 170 26.62 -19.87 12.58
C GLY A 170 27.30 -20.85 11.62
N ARG A 171 28.57 -20.59 11.26
CA ARG A 171 29.43 -21.55 10.54
C ARG A 171 29.56 -22.81 11.41
N ALA A 172 29.05 -23.94 10.93
CA ALA A 172 29.36 -25.25 11.49
C ALA A 172 30.84 -25.55 11.21
N GLY A 173 31.71 -25.21 12.16
CA GLY A 173 33.09 -25.70 12.20
C GLY A 173 33.08 -27.17 12.59
N ARG A 174 33.45 -28.04 11.65
CA ARG A 174 33.83 -29.42 11.96
C ARG A 174 35.04 -29.37 12.89
N ARG A 175 34.83 -29.69 14.17
CA ARG A 175 35.92 -30.06 15.09
C ARG A 175 36.15 -31.56 14.93
N SER A 176 37.30 -31.90 14.39
CA SER A 176 37.93 -33.21 14.54
C SER A 176 38.18 -33.46 16.02
N VAL A 177 37.77 -34.64 16.49
CA VAL A 177 38.06 -35.17 17.83
C VAL A 177 39.41 -35.89 17.78
N PRO A 178 40.33 -35.68 18.75
CA PRO A 178 41.38 -36.63 19.03
C PRO A 178 41.19 -37.31 20.40
N GLY A 179 41.33 -38.62 20.42
CA GLY A 179 41.86 -39.37 21.58
C GLY A 179 40.86 -40.15 22.42
N GLY A 180 40.97 -41.49 22.33
CA GLY A 180 40.33 -42.50 23.18
C GLY A 180 40.59 -43.88 22.62
#